data_AF-A0A9P8J697-F1
#
_entry.id   AF-A0A9P8J697-F1
#
_cell.length_a   1.000
_cell.length_b   1.000
_cell.length_c   1.000
_cell.angle_alpha   90.00
_cell.angle_beta   90.00
_cell.angle_gamma   90.00
#
_symmetry.space_group_name_H-M   'P 1'
#
loop_
_entity.id
_entity.type
_entity.pdbx_description
1 polymer ?
#
loop_
_entity_poly.entity_id
_entity_poly.type
_entity_poly.pdbx_seq_one_letter_code
_entity_poly.pdbx_strand_id
1 'polypeptide(L)'
;MRFELFALPVLAAIAEAAAISSKPSSVCTTCPVTIQNTDAAISSILSQMSAQSPRAVLTTTSITGSPVAATAVAKMSTTAPTSAKPTASSTTSKASTSTSSKKRQRRAASTTSSSSVVASSTPAANGACSPMPNYGYTYTPSNPAPSAFLKDSTLRAQYMSASVPANYVWRFAGFYASISQAGYMFYTELSSYSPSQCAAICDANTACKGFNIYFERTPSLTPGNGCTNPAPQVDVKCAFYSTAVSEANAVNIGSWRNSFNVVITGGNGYTKM
;
A
#
# COMPACT_ATOMS: atom_id res chain seq x y z
N MET A 1 41.83 18.24 23.77
CA MET A 1 41.05 18.08 22.52
C MET A 1 39.59 18.07 22.91
N ARG A 2 38.73 18.92 22.34
CA ARG A 2 37.27 18.88 22.59
C ARG A 2 36.61 17.99 21.55
N PHE A 3 35.80 17.04 22.00
CA PHE A 3 34.86 16.35 21.12
C PHE A 3 33.55 17.14 21.08
N GLU A 4 33.35 17.91 20.01
CA GLU A 4 32.06 18.52 19.70
C GLU A 4 31.08 17.38 19.35
N LEU A 5 30.13 17.12 20.23
CA LEU A 5 29.14 16.06 20.05
C LEU A 5 28.06 16.53 19.07
N PHE A 6 28.24 16.25 17.78
CA PHE A 6 27.27 16.58 16.74
C PHE A 6 25.95 15.80 16.93
N ALA A 7 25.05 16.37 17.72
CA ALA A 7 23.67 15.93 17.85
C ALA A 7 22.94 16.20 16.53
N LEU A 8 22.86 15.17 15.67
CA LEU A 8 22.02 15.21 14.46
C LEU A 8 20.55 15.43 14.88
N PRO A 9 19.88 16.48 14.37
CA PRO A 9 18.48 16.69 14.68
C PRO A 9 17.65 15.61 13.98
N VAL A 10 17.09 14.69 14.76
CA VAL A 10 16.09 13.74 14.26
C VAL A 10 14.82 14.53 13.96
N LEU A 11 14.71 15.03 12.73
CA LEU A 11 13.43 15.50 12.18
C LEU A 11 12.52 14.28 12.02
N ALA A 12 11.89 13.88 13.11
CA ALA A 12 10.61 13.20 13.03
C ALA A 12 9.64 14.16 12.34
N ALA A 13 9.41 13.95 11.04
CA ALA A 13 8.42 14.70 10.29
C ALA A 13 7.05 14.42 10.93
N ILE A 14 6.57 15.40 11.70
CA ILE A 14 5.29 15.31 12.40
C ILE A 14 4.21 15.29 11.33
N ALA A 15 3.70 14.10 10.98
CA ALA A 15 2.61 13.95 10.04
C ALA A 15 1.40 14.72 10.58
N GLU A 16 1.00 15.79 9.89
CA GLU A 16 -0.02 16.70 10.41
C GLU A 16 -1.37 15.99 10.47
N ALA A 17 -1.87 15.79 11.69
CA ALA A 17 -3.12 15.08 11.98
C ALA A 17 -4.37 15.72 11.34
N ALA A 18 -4.24 16.89 10.73
CA ALA A 18 -5.27 17.60 9.98
C ALA A 18 -5.83 16.82 8.77
N ALA A 19 -5.10 15.85 8.23
CA ALA A 19 -5.53 15.07 7.06
C ALA A 19 -6.79 14.19 7.31
N ILE A 20 -7.12 13.93 8.58
CA ILE A 20 -8.12 12.94 8.98
C ILE A 20 -9.14 13.58 9.92
N SER A 21 -9.84 14.61 9.45
CA SER A 21 -10.97 15.25 10.14
C SER A 21 -12.14 14.26 10.32
N SER A 22 -12.05 13.44 11.36
CA SER A 22 -12.94 12.31 11.64
C SER A 22 -14.04 12.74 12.61
N LYS A 23 -15.29 12.84 12.12
CA LYS A 23 -16.46 13.13 12.96
C LYS A 23 -17.24 11.85 13.25
N PRO A 24 -17.65 11.55 14.49
CA PRO A 24 -18.58 10.45 14.75
C PRO A 24 -19.89 10.69 14.01
N SER A 25 -20.47 9.63 13.45
CA SER A 25 -21.75 9.73 12.74
C SER A 25 -22.87 10.06 13.72
N SER A 26 -23.45 11.24 13.62
CA SER A 26 -24.49 11.75 14.54
C SER A 26 -25.84 11.03 14.44
N VAL A 27 -25.88 9.89 13.75
CA VAL A 27 -27.05 9.02 13.55
C VAL A 27 -26.94 7.74 14.40
N CYS A 28 -25.75 7.40 14.91
CA CYS A 28 -25.49 6.07 15.48
C CYS A 28 -24.34 6.07 16.52
N THR A 29 -24.69 6.00 17.80
CA THR A 29 -23.75 6.01 18.95
C THR A 29 -22.83 4.78 19.01
N THR A 30 -23.17 3.70 18.31
CA THR A 30 -22.40 2.45 18.25
C THR A 30 -21.63 2.26 16.94
N CYS A 31 -21.73 3.21 16.01
CA CYS A 31 -21.08 3.11 14.70
C CYS A 31 -19.63 3.61 14.75
N PRO A 32 -18.72 3.03 13.92
CA PRO A 32 -17.35 3.50 13.82
C PRO A 32 -17.27 4.95 13.35
N VAL A 33 -16.24 5.66 13.82
CA VAL A 33 -15.86 6.97 13.28
C VAL A 33 -15.37 6.81 11.83
N THR A 34 -15.77 7.72 10.93
CA THR A 34 -15.45 7.65 9.49
C THR A 34 -14.91 8.96 8.94
N ILE A 35 -14.15 8.88 7.84
CA ILE A 35 -13.73 10.04 7.05
C ILE A 35 -14.93 10.55 6.24
N GLN A 36 -15.34 11.80 6.49
CA GLN A 36 -16.49 12.43 5.85
C GLN A 36 -16.18 12.87 4.40
N ASN A 37 -15.10 13.63 4.21
CA ASN A 37 -14.65 14.08 2.88
C ASN A 37 -13.47 13.21 2.41
N THR A 38 -13.78 12.13 1.69
CA THR A 38 -12.79 11.17 1.20
C THR A 38 -11.86 11.76 0.15
N ASP A 39 -12.35 12.61 -0.76
CA ASP A 39 -11.52 13.25 -1.78
C ASP A 39 -10.50 14.24 -1.18
N ALA A 40 -10.90 15.02 -0.18
CA ALA A 40 -9.98 15.90 0.55
C ALA A 40 -8.92 15.11 1.33
N ALA A 41 -9.32 14.02 2.01
CA ALA A 41 -8.39 13.14 2.71
C ALA A 41 -7.38 12.51 1.73
N ILE A 42 -7.84 11.88 0.64
CA ILE A 42 -6.97 11.30 -0.39
C ILE A 42 -6.02 12.36 -0.98
N SER A 43 -6.50 13.58 -1.21
CA SER A 43 -5.67 14.69 -1.72
C SER A 43 -4.59 15.09 -0.71
N SER A 44 -4.89 15.12 0.59
CA SER A 44 -3.90 15.37 1.66
C SER A 44 -2.86 14.25 1.74
N ILE A 45 -3.28 12.98 1.70
CA ILE A 45 -2.38 11.82 1.69
C ILE A 45 -1.42 11.88 0.50
N LEU A 46 -1.93 12.16 -0.70
CA LEU A 46 -1.11 12.29 -1.91
C LEU A 46 -0.15 13.50 -1.85
N SER A 47 -0.57 14.60 -1.23
CA SER A 47 0.28 15.77 -0.99
C SER A 47 1.43 15.45 -0.04
N GLN A 48 1.14 14.86 1.13
CA GLN A 48 2.15 14.43 2.11
C GLN A 48 3.13 13.43 1.50
N MET A 49 2.62 12.43 0.76
CA MET A 49 3.47 11.47 0.05
C MET A 49 4.34 12.12 -1.03
N SER A 50 3.86 13.17 -1.72
CA SER A 50 4.69 13.87 -2.71
C SER A 50 5.83 14.65 -2.05
N ALA A 51 5.58 15.28 -0.90
CA ALA A 51 6.61 15.97 -0.11
C ALA A 51 7.65 15.00 0.47
N GLN A 52 7.22 13.81 0.91
CA GLN A 52 8.11 12.75 1.42
C GLN A 52 8.86 11.98 0.32
N SER A 53 8.65 12.29 -0.97
CA SER A 53 9.27 11.52 -2.06
C SER A 53 10.80 11.67 -2.05
N PRO A 54 11.59 10.59 -2.21
CA PRO A 54 13.05 10.68 -2.32
C PRO A 54 13.54 11.61 -3.44
N ARG A 55 12.71 11.86 -4.46
CA ARG A 55 12.99 12.81 -5.54
C ARG A 55 12.80 14.29 -5.11
N ALA A 56 11.94 14.55 -4.12
CA ALA A 56 11.75 15.88 -3.54
C ALA A 56 12.91 16.25 -2.60
N VAL A 57 13.36 15.31 -1.75
CA VAL A 57 14.47 15.52 -0.78
C VAL A 57 15.77 15.97 -1.47
N LEU A 58 16.06 15.43 -2.66
CA LEU A 58 17.19 15.85 -3.50
C LEU A 58 17.11 17.32 -3.95
N THR A 59 15.92 17.92 -3.97
CA THR A 59 15.71 19.32 -4.37
C THR A 59 15.88 20.28 -3.19
N THR A 60 15.53 19.87 -1.97
CA THR A 60 15.58 20.71 -0.76
C THR A 60 16.99 20.84 -0.16
N THR A 61 17.94 19.97 -0.54
CA THR A 61 19.30 19.95 0.04
C THR A 61 20.27 20.95 -0.65
N SER A 62 19.75 22.06 -1.19
CA SER A 62 20.53 23.09 -1.89
C SER A 62 20.29 24.49 -1.32
N ILE A 63 21.37 25.27 -1.26
CA ILE A 63 21.45 26.73 -1.03
C ILE A 63 20.81 27.31 0.25
N THR A 64 21.42 27.02 1.41
CA THR A 64 21.69 28.09 2.41
C THR A 64 22.90 28.93 1.98
N GLY A 65 22.79 29.58 0.83
CA GLY A 65 23.77 30.54 0.30
C GLY A 65 23.10 31.89 0.04
N SER A 66 23.71 32.98 0.51
CA SER A 66 23.16 34.33 0.35
C SER A 66 23.00 34.71 -1.13
N PRO A 67 21.98 35.51 -1.49
CA PRO A 67 21.68 35.80 -2.90
C PRO A 67 22.73 36.71 -3.53
N VAL A 68 23.21 36.30 -4.71
CA VAL A 68 23.90 37.18 -5.66
C VAL A 68 22.99 37.29 -6.89
N ALA A 69 22.73 38.51 -7.35
CA ALA A 69 21.69 38.80 -8.33
C ALA A 69 22.24 38.94 -9.76
N ALA A 70 21.32 38.77 -10.73
CA ALA A 70 21.52 38.93 -12.18
C ALA A 70 22.44 37.88 -12.84
N THR A 71 22.34 37.59 -14.15
CA THR A 71 21.69 38.33 -15.24
C THR A 71 20.91 37.39 -16.18
N ALA A 72 19.81 37.86 -16.77
CA ALA A 72 19.03 37.11 -17.75
C ALA A 72 19.66 37.15 -19.16
N VAL A 73 19.57 36.05 -19.90
CA VAL A 73 19.90 35.97 -21.35
C VAL A 73 18.74 35.27 -22.07
N ALA A 74 18.52 35.63 -23.34
CA ALA A 74 17.23 35.45 -24.02
C ALA A 74 17.05 34.11 -24.79
N LYS A 75 15.82 33.91 -25.28
CA LYS A 75 15.39 32.79 -26.14
C LYS A 75 16.19 32.69 -27.44
N MET A 76 16.29 31.48 -27.98
CA MET A 76 16.40 31.22 -29.42
C MET A 76 15.46 30.07 -29.80
N SER A 77 14.78 30.18 -30.94
CA SER A 77 13.95 29.11 -31.53
C SER A 77 14.56 28.64 -32.86
N THR A 78 14.47 27.34 -33.16
CA THR A 78 14.69 26.75 -34.49
C THR A 78 13.91 25.44 -34.56
N THR A 79 12.76 25.43 -35.26
CA THR A 79 12.55 24.91 -36.64
C THR A 79 12.70 23.40 -36.83
N ALA A 80 11.70 22.80 -37.48
CA ALA A 80 11.64 21.40 -37.88
C ALA A 80 11.70 21.25 -39.42
N PRO A 81 12.05 20.07 -39.96
CA PRO A 81 11.86 19.73 -41.36
C PRO A 81 10.60 18.86 -41.59
N THR A 82 10.01 18.93 -42.79
CA THR A 82 8.82 18.18 -43.20
C THR A 82 9.06 17.46 -44.52
N SER A 83 8.75 16.16 -44.58
CA SER A 83 8.42 15.38 -45.79
C SER A 83 8.01 13.97 -45.39
N ALA A 84 7.27 13.16 -46.14
CA ALA A 84 6.32 13.27 -47.28
C ALA A 84 6.12 11.80 -47.76
N LYS A 85 5.10 11.49 -48.58
CA LYS A 85 4.60 10.12 -48.82
C LYS A 85 4.37 9.80 -50.30
N PRO A 86 4.71 8.58 -50.75
CA PRO A 86 3.75 7.71 -51.48
C PRO A 86 3.61 6.33 -50.78
N THR A 87 2.46 5.69 -50.57
CA THR A 87 1.26 5.39 -51.42
C THR A 87 1.39 4.12 -52.27
N ALA A 88 0.94 2.96 -51.74
CA ALA A 88 0.12 1.91 -52.41
C ALA A 88 0.00 0.65 -51.48
N SER A 89 -0.83 -0.36 -51.74
CA SER A 89 -2.31 -0.43 -51.88
C SER A 89 -2.73 -1.92 -52.01
N SER A 90 -4.00 -2.27 -51.74
CA SER A 90 -4.67 -3.56 -52.09
C SER A 90 -4.21 -4.85 -51.34
N THR A 91 -4.97 -5.95 -51.20
CA THR A 91 -6.43 -6.22 -51.27
C THR A 91 -6.76 -7.66 -50.77
N THR A 92 -7.87 -7.86 -50.02
CA THR A 92 -8.62 -9.12 -49.65
C THR A 92 -7.88 -10.46 -49.40
N SER A 93 -8.22 -11.25 -48.36
CA SER A 93 -9.41 -12.15 -48.34
C SER A 93 -9.58 -12.81 -46.96
N LYS A 94 -10.77 -12.81 -46.34
CA LYS A 94 -11.85 -13.85 -46.35
C LYS A 94 -11.64 -15.00 -45.33
N ALA A 95 -12.71 -15.68 -44.93
CA ALA A 95 -12.87 -16.33 -43.61
C ALA A 95 -13.01 -17.89 -43.66
N SER A 96 -13.51 -18.48 -42.55
CA SER A 96 -13.86 -19.90 -42.29
C SER A 96 -12.69 -20.83 -41.88
N THR A 97 -12.85 -21.89 -41.07
CA THR A 97 -13.93 -22.34 -40.16
C THR A 97 -13.37 -23.40 -39.16
N SER A 98 -14.19 -23.81 -38.17
CA SER A 98 -14.05 -24.87 -37.14
C SER A 98 -13.05 -26.03 -37.37
N THR A 99 -12.62 -26.78 -36.34
CA THR A 99 -13.44 -27.86 -35.72
C THR A 99 -12.85 -28.37 -34.40
N SER A 100 -13.70 -28.89 -33.50
CA SER A 100 -13.34 -29.41 -32.18
C SER A 100 -13.03 -30.92 -32.16
N SER A 101 -12.35 -31.39 -31.12
CA SER A 101 -12.23 -32.82 -30.78
C SER A 101 -11.97 -33.03 -29.29
N LYS A 102 -12.47 -34.13 -28.72
CA LYS A 102 -12.35 -34.51 -27.30
C LYS A 102 -11.89 -35.97 -27.16
N LYS A 103 -11.37 -36.32 -25.97
CA LYS A 103 -11.73 -37.50 -25.13
C LYS A 103 -10.66 -38.62 -24.93
N ARG A 104 -10.47 -38.99 -23.64
CA ARG A 104 -9.77 -40.21 -23.07
C ARG A 104 -8.23 -40.26 -23.27
N GLN A 105 -7.42 -40.97 -22.46
CA GLN A 105 -7.61 -41.92 -21.34
C GLN A 105 -6.52 -41.63 -20.23
N ARG A 106 -6.18 -42.38 -19.15
CA ARG A 106 -6.48 -43.74 -18.65
C ARG A 106 -6.79 -43.78 -17.13
N ARG A 107 -5.88 -44.25 -16.25
CA ARG A 107 -6.04 -44.48 -14.78
C ARG A 107 -4.71 -44.90 -14.12
N ALA A 108 -4.58 -44.59 -12.81
CA ALA A 108 -3.78 -45.26 -11.74
C ALA A 108 -2.23 -45.25 -11.81
N ALA A 109 -1.46 -45.46 -10.71
CA ALA A 109 -1.65 -45.19 -9.24
C ALA A 109 -0.36 -45.58 -8.45
N SER A 110 -0.03 -44.89 -7.34
CA SER A 110 1.03 -45.22 -6.33
C SER A 110 2.47 -45.34 -6.89
N THR A 111 3.60 -45.33 -6.16
CA THR A 111 4.00 -45.27 -4.73
C THR A 111 5.37 -44.52 -4.70
N THR A 112 5.83 -43.75 -3.69
CA THR A 112 6.46 -44.16 -2.41
C THR A 112 7.03 -42.90 -1.72
N SER A 113 7.19 -42.92 -0.39
CA SER A 113 7.78 -41.82 0.40
C SER A 113 9.28 -41.57 0.11
N SER A 114 9.73 -40.33 0.30
CA SER A 114 11.14 -40.00 0.55
C SER A 114 11.24 -38.71 1.36
N SER A 115 11.72 -38.81 2.61
CA SER A 115 11.87 -37.66 3.51
C SER A 115 12.99 -36.75 3.02
N SER A 116 12.67 -35.48 2.77
CA SER A 116 13.66 -34.44 2.46
C SER A 116 13.61 -33.36 3.55
N VAL A 117 14.78 -33.07 4.12
CA VAL A 117 14.97 -32.16 5.26
C VAL A 117 14.30 -30.79 5.05
N VAL A 118 13.49 -30.36 6.03
CA VAL A 118 13.08 -28.95 6.14
C VAL A 118 14.27 -28.12 6.59
N ALA A 119 15.03 -27.60 5.62
CA ALA A 119 16.02 -26.58 5.86
C ALA A 119 15.30 -25.31 6.36
N SER A 120 15.53 -24.94 7.63
CA SER A 120 15.02 -23.71 8.21
C SER A 120 15.73 -22.50 7.58
N SER A 121 15.24 -22.07 6.41
CA SER A 121 15.72 -20.87 5.74
C SER A 121 15.38 -19.63 6.56
N THR A 122 16.35 -19.16 7.34
CA THR A 122 16.38 -17.76 7.78
C THR A 122 16.17 -16.89 6.54
N PRO A 123 15.20 -15.95 6.51
CA PRO A 123 14.98 -15.13 5.33
C PRO A 123 16.25 -14.35 5.00
N ALA A 124 16.90 -14.71 3.90
CA ALA A 124 17.95 -13.88 3.32
C ALA A 124 17.33 -12.51 3.02
N ALA A 125 18.11 -11.44 3.23
CA ALA A 125 17.66 -10.10 2.84
C ALA A 125 17.38 -10.11 1.33
N ASN A 126 16.10 -10.05 0.96
CA ASN A 126 15.65 -10.19 -0.42
C ASN A 126 16.42 -9.20 -1.30
N GLY A 127 17.21 -9.73 -2.23
CA GLY A 127 18.00 -8.92 -3.15
C GLY A 127 17.10 -8.04 -4.02
N ALA A 128 17.66 -6.98 -4.59
CA ALA A 128 16.96 -6.14 -5.56
C ALA A 128 16.21 -7.00 -6.60
N CYS A 129 14.93 -6.72 -6.80
CA CYS A 129 14.05 -7.40 -7.73
C CYS A 129 13.67 -8.85 -7.37
N SER A 130 14.03 -9.35 -6.18
CA SER A 130 13.48 -10.61 -5.65
C SER A 130 11.98 -10.47 -5.39
N PRO A 131 11.15 -11.49 -5.69
CA PRO A 131 9.72 -11.45 -5.40
C PRO A 131 9.41 -11.14 -3.94
N MET A 132 8.41 -10.28 -3.72
CA MET A 132 7.80 -10.10 -2.41
C MET A 132 6.79 -11.23 -2.15
N PRO A 133 6.58 -11.65 -0.88
CA PRO A 133 5.52 -12.60 -0.54
C PRO A 133 4.13 -12.08 -0.96
N ASN A 134 3.22 -13.00 -1.27
CA ASN A 134 1.79 -12.71 -1.42
C ASN A 134 1.02 -13.76 -0.61
N TYR A 135 0.04 -13.33 0.19
CA TYR A 135 -0.65 -14.19 1.15
C TYR A 135 -2.02 -14.68 0.65
N GLY A 136 -2.21 -14.72 -0.67
CA GLY A 136 -3.41 -15.24 -1.33
C GLY A 136 -4.48 -14.18 -1.63
N TYR A 137 -4.20 -12.89 -1.41
CA TYR A 137 -5.08 -11.82 -1.89
C TYR A 137 -4.77 -11.54 -3.38
N THR A 138 -5.74 -11.86 -4.25
CA THR A 138 -5.55 -11.91 -5.71
C THR A 138 -6.07 -10.67 -6.44
N TYR A 139 -6.82 -9.79 -5.78
CA TYR A 139 -7.29 -8.56 -6.40
C TYR A 139 -6.20 -7.48 -6.39
N THR A 140 -6.06 -6.75 -7.48
CA THR A 140 -5.19 -5.56 -7.57
C THR A 140 -5.83 -4.56 -8.54
N PRO A 141 -5.93 -3.26 -8.19
CA PRO A 141 -6.48 -2.24 -9.07
C PRO A 141 -5.76 -2.19 -10.43
N SER A 142 -6.53 -2.13 -11.52
CA SER A 142 -6.00 -2.18 -12.90
C SER A 142 -5.14 -0.96 -13.26
N ASN A 143 -5.36 0.18 -12.60
CA ASN A 143 -4.47 1.32 -12.64
C ASN A 143 -3.48 1.23 -11.45
N PRO A 144 -2.16 1.07 -11.71
CA PRO A 144 -1.18 0.84 -10.64
C PRO A 144 -0.85 2.09 -9.81
N ALA A 145 -1.40 3.27 -10.13
CA ALA A 145 -1.09 4.52 -9.43
C ALA A 145 -1.56 4.50 -7.96
N PRO A 146 -0.78 5.07 -7.01
CA PRO A 146 -1.21 5.21 -5.60
C PRO A 146 -2.55 5.94 -5.43
N SER A 147 -2.81 6.95 -6.27
CA SER A 147 -4.07 7.69 -6.30
C SER A 147 -5.27 6.86 -6.78
N ALA A 148 -5.05 5.85 -7.62
CA ALA A 148 -6.10 4.92 -8.04
C ALA A 148 -6.38 3.89 -6.95
N PHE A 149 -5.35 3.34 -6.31
CA PHE A 149 -5.49 2.44 -5.16
C PHE A 149 -6.26 3.09 -4.00
N LEU A 150 -5.97 4.35 -3.66
CA LEU A 150 -6.70 5.10 -2.64
C LEU A 150 -8.18 5.34 -3.00
N LYS A 151 -8.52 5.42 -4.30
CA LYS A 151 -9.88 5.62 -4.82
C LYS A 151 -10.60 4.33 -5.23
N ASP A 152 -10.01 3.16 -4.99
CA ASP A 152 -10.55 1.90 -5.51
C ASP A 152 -11.89 1.52 -4.86
N SER A 153 -12.91 1.34 -5.70
CA SER A 153 -14.27 1.02 -5.26
C SER A 153 -14.44 -0.44 -4.82
N THR A 154 -13.61 -1.36 -5.30
CA THR A 154 -13.64 -2.79 -4.94
C THR A 154 -13.06 -3.00 -3.54
N LEU A 155 -11.93 -2.35 -3.24
CA LEU A 155 -11.36 -2.30 -1.89
C LEU A 155 -12.33 -1.59 -0.93
N ARG A 156 -12.94 -0.48 -1.36
CA ARG A 156 -13.93 0.26 -0.57
C ARG A 156 -15.18 -0.54 -0.25
N ALA A 157 -15.69 -1.34 -1.19
CA ALA A 157 -16.81 -2.24 -0.92
C ALA A 157 -16.46 -3.25 0.19
N GLN A 158 -15.25 -3.82 0.16
CA GLN A 158 -14.79 -4.79 1.17
C GLN A 158 -14.64 -4.16 2.57
N TYR A 159 -13.95 -3.02 2.71
CA TYR A 159 -13.72 -2.44 4.04
C TYR A 159 -14.96 -1.77 4.65
N MET A 160 -15.91 -1.28 3.84
CA MET A 160 -17.15 -0.67 4.33
C MET A 160 -18.26 -1.69 4.65
N SER A 161 -18.23 -2.89 4.06
CA SER A 161 -19.18 -3.98 4.37
C SER A 161 -18.67 -4.96 5.45
N ALA A 162 -17.48 -4.68 5.99
CA ALA A 162 -16.84 -5.48 7.04
C ALA A 162 -17.72 -5.61 8.30
N SER A 163 -17.84 -6.83 8.82
CA SER A 163 -18.63 -7.10 10.04
C SER A 163 -17.83 -6.87 11.33
N VAL A 164 -18.53 -6.54 12.41
CA VAL A 164 -17.93 -6.46 13.76
C VAL A 164 -17.79 -7.86 14.34
N PRO A 165 -16.59 -8.27 14.81
CA PRO A 165 -16.42 -9.54 15.52
C PRO A 165 -17.13 -9.55 16.89
N ALA A 166 -17.56 -10.71 17.35
CA ALA A 166 -18.14 -10.87 18.68
C ALA A 166 -17.14 -10.45 19.78
N ASN A 167 -17.61 -9.72 20.79
CA ASN A 167 -16.80 -9.12 21.86
C ASN A 167 -15.80 -8.03 21.41
N TYR A 168 -16.02 -7.38 20.26
CA TYR A 168 -15.25 -6.22 19.81
C TYR A 168 -16.15 -5.00 19.56
N VAL A 169 -15.62 -3.81 19.85
CA VAL A 169 -16.18 -2.50 19.47
C VAL A 169 -15.47 -2.03 18.20
N TRP A 170 -16.24 -1.70 17.15
CA TRP A 170 -15.70 -1.09 15.93
C TRP A 170 -15.48 0.41 16.18
N ARG A 171 -14.21 0.82 16.27
CA ARG A 171 -13.81 2.18 16.65
C ARG A 171 -13.81 3.14 15.48
N PHE A 172 -13.24 2.73 14.35
CA PHE A 172 -13.19 3.54 13.13
C PHE A 172 -13.18 2.68 11.87
N ALA A 173 -13.59 3.27 10.74
CA ALA A 173 -13.72 2.58 9.47
C ALA A 173 -13.29 3.43 8.26
N GLY A 174 -12.66 2.77 7.29
CA GLY A 174 -12.34 3.35 5.98
C GLY A 174 -11.27 4.44 5.99
N PHE A 175 -10.31 4.39 6.91
CA PHE A 175 -9.22 5.36 6.99
C PHE A 175 -8.15 5.11 5.91
N TYR A 176 -7.45 6.16 5.47
CA TYR A 176 -6.34 6.08 4.51
C TYR A 176 -4.96 5.94 5.19
N ALA A 177 -4.95 5.23 6.31
CA ALA A 177 -3.82 5.04 7.19
C ALA A 177 -4.01 3.79 8.07
N SER A 178 -2.90 3.21 8.53
CA SER A 178 -2.90 2.27 9.66
C SER A 178 -2.56 2.98 10.97
N ILE A 179 -2.72 2.28 12.09
CA ILE A 179 -2.35 2.79 13.41
C ILE A 179 -0.83 2.88 13.59
N SER A 180 -0.39 3.92 14.29
CA SER A 180 0.91 4.00 14.95
C SER A 180 0.68 4.41 16.40
N GLN A 181 0.81 3.46 17.35
CA GLN A 181 0.61 3.70 18.79
C GLN A 181 1.48 2.80 19.66
N ALA A 182 1.64 3.21 20.93
CA ALA A 182 2.27 2.38 21.95
C ALA A 182 1.48 1.08 22.20
N GLY A 183 2.21 -0.01 22.46
CA GLY A 183 1.62 -1.35 22.61
C GLY A 183 1.41 -2.09 21.29
N TYR A 184 1.96 -1.64 20.16
CA TYR A 184 2.09 -2.47 18.96
C TYR A 184 2.81 -3.80 19.29
N MET A 185 2.26 -4.92 18.82
CA MET A 185 2.76 -6.26 19.12
C MET A 185 3.43 -6.90 17.90
N PHE A 186 2.67 -7.08 16.82
CA PHE A 186 3.09 -7.66 15.54
C PHE A 186 2.03 -7.37 14.48
N TYR A 187 2.27 -7.76 13.23
CA TYR A 187 1.23 -7.85 12.20
C TYR A 187 1.18 -9.25 11.59
N THR A 188 0.05 -9.59 10.98
CA THR A 188 -0.07 -10.74 10.06
C THR A 188 -0.64 -10.27 8.73
N GLU A 189 -0.41 -11.04 7.67
CA GLU A 189 -1.00 -10.84 6.35
C GLU A 189 -2.05 -11.94 6.08
N LEU A 190 -3.11 -11.60 5.35
CA LEU A 190 -4.27 -12.47 5.08
C LEU A 190 -4.61 -12.55 3.58
N SER A 191 -5.30 -13.63 3.20
CA SER A 191 -5.85 -13.84 1.85
C SER A 191 -7.12 -13.03 1.56
N SER A 192 -7.74 -12.42 2.56
CA SER A 192 -9.00 -11.68 2.44
C SER A 192 -9.20 -10.68 3.58
N TYR A 193 -9.98 -9.63 3.33
CA TYR A 193 -10.30 -8.60 4.31
C TYR A 193 -11.31 -9.13 5.34
N SER A 194 -10.80 -9.67 6.45
CA SER A 194 -11.56 -10.46 7.41
C SER A 194 -11.29 -10.05 8.87
N PRO A 195 -12.09 -9.14 9.44
CA PRO A 195 -11.98 -8.76 10.85
C PRO A 195 -12.16 -9.94 11.81
N SER A 196 -12.93 -10.96 11.45
CA SER A 196 -13.15 -12.15 12.29
C SER A 196 -11.92 -13.05 12.38
N GLN A 197 -11.12 -13.18 11.30
CA GLN A 197 -9.83 -13.87 11.38
C GLN A 197 -8.83 -13.12 12.26
N CYS A 198 -8.84 -11.78 12.22
CA CYS A 198 -7.96 -10.97 13.06
C CYS A 198 -8.42 -10.94 14.53
N ALA A 199 -9.73 -10.94 14.79
CA ALA A 199 -10.27 -11.20 16.13
C ALA A 199 -9.77 -12.54 16.67
N ALA A 200 -9.92 -13.64 15.92
CA ALA A 200 -9.47 -14.96 16.36
C ALA A 200 -7.96 -15.01 16.71
N ILE A 201 -7.10 -14.31 15.95
CA ILE A 201 -5.66 -14.21 16.23
C ILE A 201 -5.39 -13.33 17.48
N CYS A 202 -6.17 -12.26 17.67
CA CYS A 202 -6.11 -11.43 18.87
C CYS A 202 -6.74 -12.11 20.10
N ASP A 203 -7.65 -13.08 19.92
CA ASP A 203 -8.28 -13.84 20.99
C ASP A 203 -7.40 -15.00 21.47
N ALA A 204 -6.64 -15.61 20.56
CA ALA A 204 -5.56 -16.54 20.87
C ALA A 204 -4.39 -15.90 21.65
N ASN A 205 -4.34 -14.58 21.79
CA ASN A 205 -3.31 -13.87 22.53
C ASN A 205 -3.91 -13.01 23.66
N THR A 206 -3.76 -13.45 24.91
CA THR A 206 -4.33 -12.80 26.10
C THR A 206 -3.88 -11.35 26.30
N ALA A 207 -2.70 -10.98 25.80
CA ALA A 207 -2.20 -9.62 25.84
C ALA A 207 -2.85 -8.70 24.80
N CYS A 208 -3.39 -9.23 23.69
CA CYS A 208 -3.99 -8.43 22.62
C CYS A 208 -5.37 -7.87 23.04
N LYS A 209 -5.50 -6.54 22.94
CA LYS A 209 -6.68 -5.74 23.31
C LYS A 209 -7.32 -5.01 22.12
N GLY A 210 -6.69 -5.04 20.95
CA GLY A 210 -7.28 -4.50 19.73
C GLY A 210 -6.43 -4.79 18.50
N PHE A 211 -7.02 -4.60 17.33
CA PHE A 211 -6.34 -4.74 16.05
C PHE A 211 -6.82 -3.68 15.05
N ASN A 212 -5.97 -3.42 14.05
CA ASN A 212 -6.30 -2.61 12.89
C ASN A 212 -6.04 -3.41 11.62
N ILE A 213 -7.10 -3.61 10.84
CA ILE A 213 -7.08 -4.25 9.53
C ILE A 213 -7.10 -3.20 8.43
N TYR A 214 -6.29 -3.38 7.40
CA TYR A 214 -6.14 -2.45 6.27
C TYR A 214 -5.62 -3.14 5.01
N PHE A 215 -5.78 -2.48 3.86
CA PHE A 215 -5.10 -2.83 2.61
C PHE A 215 -3.83 -1.98 2.45
N GLU A 216 -2.72 -2.60 2.06
CA GLU A 216 -1.48 -1.91 1.71
C GLU A 216 -1.16 -2.10 0.22
N ARG A 217 -0.80 -1.01 -0.47
CA ARG A 217 -0.22 -1.06 -1.82
C ARG A 217 1.24 -1.46 -1.69
N THR A 218 1.54 -2.75 -1.72
CA THR A 218 2.91 -3.30 -1.60
C THR A 218 3.54 -3.49 -2.98
N PRO A 219 4.87 -3.34 -3.15
CA PRO A 219 5.52 -3.71 -4.41
C PRO A 219 5.58 -5.24 -4.58
N SER A 220 5.36 -5.78 -5.78
CA SER A 220 5.42 -7.23 -6.03
C SER A 220 6.84 -7.80 -6.09
N LEU A 221 7.85 -6.95 -6.26
CA LEU A 221 9.28 -7.24 -6.17
C LEU A 221 9.92 -6.31 -5.14
N THR A 222 11.04 -6.71 -4.54
CA THR A 222 11.79 -5.87 -3.60
C THR A 222 12.41 -4.68 -4.35
N PRO A 223 11.99 -3.41 -4.11
CA PRO A 223 12.41 -2.29 -4.96
C PRO A 223 13.89 -1.97 -4.84
N GLY A 224 14.60 -1.95 -5.96
CA GLY A 224 16.06 -1.83 -6.00
C GLY A 224 16.60 -1.47 -7.37
N ASN A 225 17.92 -1.65 -7.57
CA ASN A 225 18.53 -1.46 -8.89
C ASN A 225 17.88 -2.39 -9.93
N GLY A 226 17.53 -1.87 -11.11
CA GLY A 226 16.77 -2.59 -12.14
C GLY A 226 15.24 -2.61 -11.95
N CYS A 227 14.71 -2.27 -10.76
CA CYS A 227 13.28 -2.31 -10.45
C CYS A 227 12.92 -1.28 -9.35
N THR A 228 13.23 -0.01 -9.56
CA THR A 228 13.06 1.03 -8.54
C THR A 228 11.60 1.31 -8.17
N ASN A 229 10.67 1.05 -9.10
CA ASN A 229 9.21 1.12 -8.94
C ASN A 229 8.56 -0.06 -9.68
N PRO A 230 8.49 -1.26 -9.08
CA PRO A 230 7.88 -2.44 -9.70
C PRO A 230 6.34 -2.33 -9.72
N ALA A 231 5.67 -3.30 -10.33
CA ALA A 231 4.22 -3.40 -10.26
C ALA A 231 3.73 -3.51 -8.79
N PRO A 232 2.58 -2.92 -8.43
CA PRO A 232 1.97 -3.15 -7.14
C PRO A 232 1.31 -4.53 -7.08
N GLN A 233 1.21 -5.04 -5.87
CA GLN A 233 0.18 -5.98 -5.43
C GLN A 233 -0.62 -5.32 -4.30
N VAL A 234 -1.58 -6.05 -3.73
CA VAL A 234 -2.35 -5.61 -2.56
C VAL A 234 -2.24 -6.66 -1.46
N ASP A 235 -1.73 -6.27 -0.31
CA ASP A 235 -1.71 -7.12 0.88
C ASP A 235 -2.82 -6.69 1.85
N VAL A 236 -3.50 -7.66 2.46
CA VAL A 236 -4.40 -7.41 3.59
C VAL A 236 -3.58 -7.60 4.86
N LYS A 237 -3.42 -6.55 5.66
CA LYS A 237 -2.64 -6.56 6.90
C LYS A 237 -3.55 -6.39 8.11
N CYS A 238 -3.25 -7.14 9.16
CA CYS A 238 -3.80 -6.94 10.50
C CYS A 238 -2.66 -6.68 11.48
N ALA A 239 -2.58 -5.46 12.00
CA ALA A 239 -1.68 -5.07 13.08
C ALA A 239 -2.36 -5.22 14.44
N PHE A 240 -1.67 -5.83 15.40
CA PHE A 240 -2.19 -6.19 16.72
C PHE A 240 -1.60 -5.30 17.82
N TYR A 241 -2.42 -4.97 18.81
CA TYR A 241 -2.08 -4.04 19.89
C TYR A 241 -2.46 -4.60 21.27
N SER A 242 -1.56 -4.41 22.24
CA SER A 242 -1.79 -4.72 23.66
C SER A 242 -2.56 -3.62 24.40
N THR A 243 -3.04 -2.63 23.65
CA THR A 243 -3.80 -1.46 24.08
C THR A 243 -5.08 -1.35 23.25
N ALA A 244 -6.08 -0.63 23.75
CA ALA A 244 -7.25 -0.28 22.94
C ALA A 244 -6.80 0.53 21.71
N VAL A 245 -7.44 0.30 20.57
CA VAL A 245 -7.15 1.05 19.33
C VAL A 245 -8.02 2.30 19.23
N SER A 246 -7.49 3.36 18.61
CA SER A 246 -8.20 4.62 18.39
C SER A 246 -7.87 5.25 17.04
N GLU A 247 -8.90 5.89 16.49
CA GLU A 247 -8.89 6.79 15.34
C GLU A 247 -7.80 7.87 15.41
N ALA A 248 -7.52 8.41 16.61
CA ALA A 248 -6.54 9.47 16.81
C ALA A 248 -5.09 9.02 16.50
N ASN A 249 -4.84 7.71 16.54
CA ASN A 249 -3.54 7.11 16.29
C ASN A 249 -3.43 6.51 14.88
N ALA A 250 -4.46 6.63 14.04
CA ALA A 250 -4.47 6.12 12.66
C ALA A 250 -3.71 7.07 11.71
N VAL A 251 -2.41 7.26 11.97
CA VAL A 251 -1.55 8.27 11.32
C VAL A 251 -0.45 7.69 10.41
N ASN A 252 -0.29 6.36 10.35
CA ASN A 252 0.66 5.74 9.43
C ASN A 252 0.05 5.66 8.03
N ILE A 253 0.32 6.68 7.21
CA ILE A 253 -0.20 6.81 5.84
C ILE A 253 0.49 5.90 4.81
N GLY A 254 1.63 5.28 5.18
CA GLY A 254 2.48 4.48 4.30
C GLY A 254 3.94 4.98 4.28
N SER A 255 4.70 4.67 3.23
CA SER A 255 6.11 5.08 3.10
C SER A 255 6.67 4.93 1.67
N TRP A 256 7.83 5.53 1.38
CA TRP A 256 8.55 5.30 0.13
C TRP A 256 9.55 4.15 0.24
N ARG A 257 9.50 3.24 -0.74
CA ARG A 257 10.49 2.16 -0.95
C ARG A 257 11.17 2.39 -2.29
N ASN A 258 12.34 3.02 -2.28
CA ASN A 258 13.00 3.53 -3.48
C ASN A 258 12.05 4.48 -4.26
N SER A 259 11.67 4.16 -5.50
CA SER A 259 10.75 4.97 -6.31
C SER A 259 9.31 4.47 -6.24
N PHE A 260 9.03 3.47 -5.41
CA PHE A 260 7.69 2.93 -5.17
C PHE A 260 7.06 3.59 -3.94
N ASN A 261 5.83 4.09 -4.08
CA ASN A 261 5.05 4.70 -3.01
C ASN A 261 4.08 3.67 -2.39
N VAL A 262 4.36 3.23 -1.15
CA VAL A 262 3.45 2.40 -0.36
C VAL A 262 2.41 3.31 0.28
N VAL A 263 1.13 3.07 -0.02
CA VAL A 263 -0.02 3.78 0.56
C VAL A 263 -1.00 2.79 1.17
N ILE A 264 -1.76 3.24 2.16
CA ILE A 264 -2.72 2.42 2.91
C ILE A 264 -4.16 2.91 2.64
N THR A 265 -5.11 1.97 2.53
CA THR A 265 -6.54 2.27 2.40
C THR A 265 -7.37 1.27 3.20
N GLY A 266 -8.58 1.67 3.58
CA GLY A 266 -9.49 0.78 4.30
C GLY A 266 -9.03 0.44 5.71
N GLY A 267 -8.40 1.37 6.43
CA GLY A 267 -8.11 1.19 7.85
C GLY A 267 -9.39 1.11 8.68
N ASN A 268 -9.68 -0.08 9.21
CA ASN A 268 -10.69 -0.28 10.25
C ASN A 268 -10.00 -0.67 11.56
N GLY A 269 -10.47 -0.14 12.70
CA GLY A 269 -9.93 -0.45 14.03
C GLY A 269 -10.98 -1.08 14.94
N TYR A 270 -10.62 -2.19 15.59
CA TYR A 270 -11.51 -2.94 16.50
C TYR A 270 -10.83 -3.13 17.86
N THR A 271 -11.50 -2.71 18.93
CA THR A 271 -11.05 -2.87 20.33
C THR A 271 -11.82 -3.99 21.00
N LYS A 272 -11.16 -4.89 21.73
CA LYS A 272 -11.78 -5.95 22.52
C LYS A 272 -12.52 -5.35 23.71
N MET A 273 -13.71 -5.88 24.00
CA MET A 273 -14.53 -5.53 25.18
C MET A 273 -13.93 -6.06 26.48
#